data_AF-A0A2N1TNU4-F1
#
_entry.id   AF-A0A2N1TNU4-F1
#
_cell.length_a   1.000
_cell.length_b   1.000
_cell.length_c   1.000
_cell.angle_alpha   90.00
_cell.angle_beta   90.00
_cell.angle_gamma   90.00
#
_symmetry.space_group_name_H-M   'P 1'
#
loop_
_entity.id
_entity.type
_entity.pdbx_description
1 polymer ?
#
loop_
_entity_poly.entity_id
_entity_poly.type
_entity_poly.pdbx_seq_one_letter_code
_entity_poly.pdbx_strand_id
1 'polypeptide(L)'
;MTIKNLPQHFPGLIVLICLITLTTTVSACFDDDMIDTINEENNYVDYNGLEQIHKIYFPITDTGQVDSNTNHFGEDSDYLNLPAMSYTSQTLGGDDVVVDNITSLMWTKCSMDSGGVIDSSADCSGIDHSGTPPNEGAYTWTNAKSSCENLIFAGYDDWRLPTSHELFSITYFGNTESNEAAINETFFPNTIYKDIGGFANSLTELFVLAFSTDIKKYWTSSLIFSSDYARTINFYNGVANSNTFDYEYGFVRCVRNQ
;
A
#
# COMPACT_ATOMS: atom_id res chain seq x y z
N MET A 1 0.84 68.58 -13.17
CA MET A 1 -0.28 68.56 -12.21
C MET A 1 -1.22 67.44 -12.63
N THR A 2 -1.37 66.47 -11.73
CA THR A 2 -2.42 65.44 -11.62
C THR A 2 -2.54 64.31 -12.66
N ILE A 3 -2.22 63.13 -12.13
CA ILE A 3 -2.40 61.73 -12.52
C ILE A 3 -3.83 61.40 -12.99
N LYS A 4 -3.96 60.42 -13.92
CA LYS A 4 -4.98 59.35 -13.87
C LYS A 4 -4.58 58.13 -14.74
N ASN A 5 -4.09 57.10 -14.04
CA ASN A 5 -4.27 55.64 -14.15
C ASN A 5 -4.09 54.85 -15.47
N LEU A 6 -3.21 53.84 -15.32
CA LEU A 6 -3.06 52.53 -15.98
C LEU A 6 -4.41 51.85 -16.38
N PRO A 7 -4.43 50.98 -17.43
CA PRO A 7 -3.84 49.64 -17.29
C PRO A 7 -2.99 49.19 -18.50
N GLN A 8 -1.88 48.51 -18.21
CA GLN A 8 -1.14 47.65 -19.12
C GLN A 8 -1.41 46.19 -18.75
N HIS A 9 -1.83 45.35 -19.70
CA HIS A 9 -1.00 44.30 -20.30
C HIS A 9 -1.85 43.25 -21.05
N PHE A 10 -1.62 43.23 -22.36
CA PHE A 10 -1.62 42.16 -23.36
C PHE A 10 -2.46 40.88 -23.17
N PRO A 11 -3.30 40.53 -24.16
CA PRO A 11 -3.89 39.21 -24.31
C PRO A 11 -2.97 38.26 -25.10
N GLY A 12 -3.04 36.97 -24.76
CA GLY A 12 -2.90 35.90 -25.75
C GLY A 12 -1.49 35.33 -25.95
N LEU A 13 -1.04 34.50 -25.01
CA LEU A 13 -0.23 33.34 -25.37
C LEU A 13 -0.93 32.10 -24.80
N ILE A 14 -1.85 31.56 -25.59
CA ILE A 14 -2.37 30.21 -25.37
C ILE A 14 -1.19 29.28 -25.60
N VAL A 15 -0.53 28.92 -24.50
CA VAL A 15 0.42 27.82 -24.46
C VAL A 15 -0.40 26.55 -24.56
N LEU A 16 -0.65 26.13 -25.80
CA LEU A 16 -1.12 24.79 -26.13
C LEU A 16 0.05 23.84 -25.87
N ILE A 17 0.33 23.53 -24.60
CA ILE A 17 1.09 22.33 -24.27
C ILE A 17 0.18 21.17 -24.65
N CYS A 18 0.56 20.47 -25.72
CA CYS A 18 0.08 19.14 -26.00
C CYS A 18 0.20 18.30 -24.72
N LEU A 19 -0.91 18.14 -23.99
CA LEU A 19 -1.16 16.96 -23.20
C LEU A 19 -1.26 15.79 -24.19
N ILE A 20 -0.10 15.35 -24.67
CA ILE A 20 0.07 13.91 -24.86
C ILE A 20 0.25 13.43 -23.43
N THR A 21 -0.88 13.16 -22.77
CA THR A 21 -0.86 12.21 -21.67
C THR A 21 -0.35 10.93 -22.31
N LEU A 22 0.96 10.69 -22.18
CA LEU A 22 1.48 9.35 -22.26
C LEU A 22 0.80 8.67 -21.07
N THR A 23 -0.39 8.13 -21.30
CA THR A 23 -0.98 7.14 -20.43
C THR A 23 -0.06 5.94 -20.56
N THR A 24 1.08 6.00 -19.87
CA THR A 24 1.68 4.77 -19.39
C THR A 24 0.61 4.23 -18.47
N THR A 25 -0.17 3.30 -19.01
CA THR A 25 -0.80 2.28 -18.19
C THR A 25 0.34 1.75 -17.33
N VAL A 26 0.41 2.21 -16.09
CA VAL A 26 1.13 1.49 -15.05
C VAL A 26 0.30 0.24 -14.89
N SER A 27 0.54 -0.73 -15.78
CA SER A 27 0.21 -2.08 -15.43
C SER A 27 1.05 -2.40 -14.21
N ALA A 28 0.42 -3.02 -13.23
CA ALA A 28 1.10 -3.68 -12.14
C ALA A 28 1.99 -4.78 -12.73
N CYS A 29 3.15 -4.40 -13.26
CA CYS A 29 4.18 -5.37 -13.59
C CYS A 29 4.63 -5.95 -12.26
N PHE A 30 4.25 -7.20 -12.05
CA PHE A 30 4.94 -8.11 -11.16
C PHE A 30 6.42 -8.05 -11.57
N ASP A 31 7.24 -7.40 -10.76
CA ASP A 31 8.69 -7.51 -10.87
C ASP A 31 9.08 -8.90 -10.33
N ASP A 32 10.08 -9.55 -10.93
CA ASP A 32 10.60 -10.85 -10.48
C ASP A 32 10.95 -10.80 -8.97
N ASP A 33 11.35 -9.61 -8.51
CA ASP A 33 11.60 -9.26 -7.11
C ASP A 33 10.48 -9.68 -6.15
N MET A 34 9.22 -9.65 -6.56
CA MET A 34 8.10 -10.03 -5.69
C MET A 34 7.98 -11.54 -5.52
N ILE A 35 8.10 -12.30 -6.60
CA ILE A 35 8.10 -13.77 -6.57
C ILE A 35 9.34 -14.26 -5.84
N ASP A 36 10.51 -13.65 -6.09
CA ASP A 36 11.75 -13.94 -5.37
C ASP A 36 11.60 -13.64 -3.88
N THR A 37 10.99 -12.50 -3.54
CA THR A 37 10.68 -12.16 -2.14
C THR A 37 9.81 -13.23 -1.49
N ILE A 38 8.71 -13.63 -2.11
CA ILE A 38 7.82 -14.70 -1.63
C ILE A 38 8.59 -16.02 -1.42
N ASN A 39 9.40 -16.42 -2.40
CA ASN A 39 10.17 -17.67 -2.38
C ASN A 39 11.25 -17.72 -1.30
N GLU A 40 11.78 -16.57 -0.90
CA GLU A 40 12.84 -16.46 0.10
C GLU A 40 12.35 -16.48 1.56
N GLU A 41 11.04 -16.49 1.83
CA GLU A 41 10.54 -16.53 3.21
C GLU A 41 10.67 -17.93 3.84
N ASN A 42 11.03 -17.97 5.14
CA ASN A 42 11.31 -19.22 5.89
C ASN A 42 10.16 -20.25 5.93
N ASN A 43 8.96 -19.91 5.47
CA ASN A 43 7.79 -20.80 5.39
C ASN A 43 7.50 -21.30 3.95
N TYR A 44 8.35 -20.97 2.97
CA TYR A 44 8.24 -21.46 1.61
C TYR A 44 8.61 -22.95 1.52
N VAL A 45 7.75 -23.75 0.89
CA VAL A 45 7.97 -25.19 0.66
C VAL A 45 8.04 -25.45 -0.84
N ASP A 46 9.27 -25.66 -1.33
CA ASP A 46 9.54 -26.07 -2.71
C ASP A 46 9.17 -27.55 -2.93
N TYR A 47 8.29 -27.83 -3.89
CA TYR A 47 7.90 -29.19 -4.25
C TYR A 47 8.48 -29.56 -5.61
N ASN A 48 9.69 -30.13 -5.57
CA ASN A 48 10.42 -30.79 -6.67
C ASN A 48 9.57 -31.18 -7.91
N GLY A 49 9.51 -30.28 -8.89
CA GLY A 49 9.77 -30.58 -10.30
C GLY A 49 8.91 -31.61 -11.05
N LEU A 50 7.59 -31.62 -10.86
CA LEU A 50 6.67 -32.30 -11.79
C LEU A 50 5.46 -31.41 -12.09
N GLU A 51 5.24 -31.13 -13.38
CA GLU A 51 4.07 -30.41 -13.90
C GLU A 51 2.76 -31.02 -13.37
N GLN A 52 2.16 -30.37 -12.37
CA GLN A 52 0.71 -30.28 -12.14
C GLN A 52 0.41 -29.33 -10.97
N ILE A 53 -0.27 -28.22 -11.28
CA ILE A 53 -0.99 -27.29 -10.40
C ILE A 53 -0.22 -26.76 -9.18
N HIS A 54 0.44 -25.62 -9.41
CA HIS A 54 1.10 -24.74 -8.44
C HIS A 54 0.33 -24.67 -7.11
N LYS A 55 0.92 -25.19 -6.02
CA LYS A 55 0.50 -24.89 -4.65
C LYS A 55 1.49 -23.91 -4.04
N ILE A 56 1.18 -22.63 -4.13
CA ILE A 56 1.77 -21.61 -3.28
C ILE A 56 0.90 -21.61 -2.01
N TYR A 57 1.47 -21.90 -0.82
CA TYR A 57 0.72 -21.99 0.45
C TYR A 57 0.43 -20.62 1.06
N PHE A 58 -0.01 -19.71 0.21
CA PHE A 58 -0.81 -18.56 0.58
C PHE A 58 -1.82 -18.36 -0.56
N PRO A 59 -3.13 -18.30 -0.28
CA PRO A 59 -4.13 -18.29 -1.33
C PRO A 59 -4.02 -16.98 -2.12
N ILE A 60 -3.47 -17.08 -3.33
CA ILE A 60 -3.53 -15.99 -4.30
C ILE A 60 -5.00 -15.80 -4.66
N THR A 61 -5.43 -14.54 -4.73
CA THR A 61 -6.79 -14.17 -5.11
C THR A 61 -6.77 -13.52 -6.47
N ASP A 62 -7.80 -13.78 -7.28
CA ASP A 62 -7.97 -13.14 -8.58
C ASP A 62 -8.47 -11.72 -8.34
N THR A 63 -7.72 -10.72 -8.82
CA THR A 63 -8.10 -9.30 -8.71
C THR A 63 -8.85 -8.78 -9.94
N GLY A 64 -9.07 -9.64 -10.93
CA GLY A 64 -9.90 -9.39 -12.11
C GLY A 64 -9.16 -8.77 -13.28
N GLN A 65 -7.83 -8.62 -13.22
CA GLN A 65 -7.03 -8.18 -14.35
C GLN A 65 -6.87 -9.33 -15.35
N VAL A 66 -7.13 -9.06 -16.63
CA VAL A 66 -7.03 -10.06 -17.71
C VAL A 66 -5.93 -9.75 -18.73
N ASP A 67 -5.32 -8.58 -18.62
CA ASP A 67 -4.27 -8.12 -19.54
C ASP A 67 -2.91 -8.64 -19.08
N SER A 68 -2.22 -9.35 -19.98
CA SER A 68 -0.84 -9.79 -19.79
C SER A 68 0.14 -8.75 -20.35
N ASN A 69 1.11 -8.34 -19.54
CA ASN A 69 2.01 -7.23 -19.83
C ASN A 69 3.45 -7.67 -20.08
N THR A 70 3.82 -8.84 -19.57
CA THR A 70 5.10 -9.50 -19.83
C THR A 70 4.88 -10.91 -20.39
N ASN A 71 5.97 -11.58 -20.78
CA ASN A 71 5.93 -12.99 -21.14
C ASN A 71 6.24 -13.89 -19.93
N HIS A 72 6.27 -13.35 -18.71
CA HIS A 72 6.57 -14.07 -17.47
C HIS A 72 5.28 -14.56 -16.83
N PHE A 73 5.32 -15.75 -16.23
CA PHE A 73 4.18 -16.33 -15.52
C PHE A 73 4.16 -15.86 -14.07
N GLY A 74 3.02 -15.37 -13.60
CA GLY A 74 2.86 -14.87 -12.23
C GLY A 74 2.16 -13.52 -12.16
N GLU A 75 1.67 -13.00 -13.29
CA GLU A 75 0.78 -11.84 -13.31
C GLU A 75 -0.64 -12.23 -12.89
N ASP A 76 -1.45 -11.26 -12.46
CA ASP A 76 -2.86 -11.51 -12.12
C ASP A 76 -3.63 -12.15 -13.29
N SER A 77 -3.30 -11.76 -14.53
CA SER A 77 -3.85 -12.35 -15.76
C SER A 77 -3.52 -13.84 -15.98
N ASP A 78 -2.54 -14.40 -15.26
CA ASP A 78 -2.23 -15.83 -15.27
C ASP A 78 -3.12 -16.64 -14.30
N TYR A 79 -3.87 -15.96 -13.43
CA TYR A 79 -4.60 -16.54 -12.29
C TYR A 79 -6.14 -16.49 -12.42
N LEU A 80 -6.67 -16.57 -13.65
CA LEU A 80 -8.10 -16.39 -14.01
C LEU A 80 -9.13 -17.42 -13.45
N ASN A 81 -8.74 -18.30 -12.52
CA ASN A 81 -9.63 -19.28 -11.88
C ASN A 81 -9.41 -19.38 -10.36
N LEU A 82 -8.81 -18.36 -9.76
CA LEU A 82 -8.65 -18.29 -8.31
C LEU A 82 -9.89 -17.66 -7.67
N PRO A 83 -10.13 -17.91 -6.37
CA PRO A 83 -11.16 -17.18 -5.65
C PRO A 83 -10.92 -15.68 -5.74
N ALA A 84 -11.97 -14.92 -6.04
CA ALA A 84 -11.92 -13.47 -5.92
C ALA A 84 -11.66 -13.07 -4.45
N MET A 85 -10.96 -11.96 -4.25
CA MET A 85 -10.81 -11.37 -2.92
C MET A 85 -12.17 -11.22 -2.23
N SER A 86 -12.24 -11.58 -0.95
CA SER A 86 -13.49 -11.57 -0.21
C SER A 86 -13.25 -11.12 1.23
N TYR A 87 -13.87 -10.01 1.61
CA TYR A 87 -13.70 -9.41 2.93
C TYR A 87 -15.03 -9.19 3.65
N THR A 88 -14.97 -9.21 4.98
CA THR A 88 -16.09 -8.89 5.87
C THR A 88 -15.63 -7.85 6.89
N SER A 89 -16.21 -6.64 6.85
CA SER A 89 -16.00 -5.65 7.92
C SER A 89 -16.77 -6.04 9.17
N GLN A 90 -16.15 -5.89 10.34
CA GLN A 90 -16.78 -6.10 11.64
C GLN A 90 -16.39 -4.98 12.60
N THR A 91 -17.29 -4.62 13.51
CA THR A 91 -16.99 -3.75 14.65
C THR A 91 -17.03 -4.58 15.93
N LEU A 92 -15.89 -4.76 16.59
CA LEU A 92 -15.72 -5.60 17.77
C LEU A 92 -15.22 -4.71 18.91
N GLY A 93 -15.95 -4.67 20.03
CA GLY A 93 -15.55 -3.83 21.17
C GLY A 93 -15.53 -2.32 20.90
N GLY A 94 -16.09 -1.86 19.77
CA GLY A 94 -16.01 -0.46 19.32
C GLY A 94 -14.93 -0.19 18.27
N ASP A 95 -14.12 -1.21 17.96
CA ASP A 95 -13.01 -1.14 17.02
C ASP A 95 -13.39 -1.81 15.69
N ASP A 96 -13.04 -1.18 14.57
CA ASP A 96 -13.29 -1.73 13.25
C ASP A 96 -12.15 -2.64 12.76
N VAL A 97 -12.50 -3.85 12.31
CA VAL A 97 -11.60 -4.84 11.73
C VAL A 97 -12.11 -5.33 10.38
N VAL A 98 -11.23 -5.92 9.59
CA VAL A 98 -11.55 -6.57 8.32
C VAL A 98 -11.15 -8.04 8.40
N VAL A 99 -12.10 -8.94 8.19
CA VAL A 99 -11.83 -10.37 8.07
C VAL A 99 -11.66 -10.71 6.59
N ASP A 100 -10.54 -11.31 6.24
CA ASP A 100 -10.30 -11.91 4.93
C ASP A 100 -10.87 -13.33 4.92
N ASN A 101 -11.93 -13.53 4.13
CA ASN A 101 -12.66 -14.80 4.05
C ASN A 101 -11.88 -15.88 3.28
N ILE A 102 -10.80 -15.52 2.58
CA ILE A 102 -9.96 -16.45 1.82
C ILE A 102 -8.80 -16.96 2.68
N THR A 103 -8.09 -16.05 3.35
CA THR A 103 -6.95 -16.41 4.21
C THR A 103 -7.35 -16.76 5.64
N SER A 104 -8.59 -16.43 6.04
CA SER A 104 -9.06 -16.49 7.44
C SER A 104 -8.22 -15.63 8.40
N LEU A 105 -7.61 -14.56 7.87
CA LEU A 105 -6.91 -13.55 8.67
C LEU A 105 -7.85 -12.42 9.06
N MET A 106 -7.54 -11.79 10.19
CA MET A 106 -8.20 -10.57 10.63
C MET A 106 -7.19 -9.43 10.63
N TRP A 107 -7.57 -8.33 9.99
CA TRP A 107 -6.76 -7.15 9.76
C TRP A 107 -7.32 -5.95 10.53
N THR A 108 -6.44 -5.07 10.98
CA THR A 108 -6.86 -3.73 11.40
C THR A 108 -7.42 -3.00 10.17
N LYS A 109 -8.61 -2.38 10.31
CA LYS A 109 -9.26 -1.67 9.20
C LYS A 109 -8.50 -0.41 8.80
N CYS A 110 -7.97 0.30 9.78
CA CYS A 110 -7.16 1.50 9.58
C CYS A 110 -5.68 1.20 9.77
N SER A 111 -4.85 2.08 9.21
CA SER A 111 -3.42 2.11 9.50
C SER A 111 -3.19 2.62 10.94
N MET A 112 -2.06 2.24 11.52
CA MET A 112 -1.63 2.78 12.81
C MET A 112 -1.29 4.27 12.67
N ASP A 113 -1.70 5.09 13.65
CA ASP A 113 -1.34 6.50 13.73
C ASP A 113 0.04 6.72 14.37
N SER A 114 0.50 7.96 14.50
CA SER A 114 1.79 8.29 15.12
C SER A 114 1.85 8.04 16.64
N GLY A 115 0.70 7.81 17.29
CA GLY A 115 0.57 7.53 18.71
C GLY A 115 0.73 6.04 19.07
N GLY A 116 0.88 5.16 18.08
CA GLY A 116 1.01 3.71 18.29
C GLY A 116 -0.34 3.02 18.50
N VAL A 117 -1.44 3.68 18.10
CA VAL A 117 -2.78 3.12 18.14
C VAL A 117 -3.35 3.01 16.73
N ILE A 118 -4.31 2.11 16.53
CA ILE A 118 -5.01 2.05 15.25
C ILE A 118 -5.85 3.31 15.08
N ASP A 119 -5.69 3.98 13.93
CA ASP A 119 -6.44 5.20 13.63
C ASP A 119 -7.94 4.91 13.72
N SER A 120 -8.63 5.70 14.52
CA SER A 120 -10.07 5.60 14.77
C SER A 120 -10.83 6.82 14.26
N SER A 121 -10.13 7.74 13.59
CA SER A 121 -10.74 8.88 12.92
C SER A 121 -11.51 8.45 11.68
N ALA A 122 -12.33 9.36 11.15
CA ALA A 122 -12.98 9.14 9.86
C ALA A 122 -11.98 9.05 8.69
N ASP A 123 -10.75 9.49 8.89
CA ASP A 123 -9.70 9.48 7.89
C ASP A 123 -9.00 8.12 7.80
N CYS A 124 -8.88 7.33 8.87
CA CYS A 124 -8.42 5.93 8.84
C CYS A 124 -7.03 5.70 8.19
N SER A 125 -6.30 6.77 7.88
CA SER A 125 -5.06 6.76 7.10
C SER A 125 -3.82 6.51 7.95
N GLY A 126 -3.94 6.68 9.27
CA GLY A 126 -2.79 6.70 10.18
C GLY A 126 -2.02 8.02 10.16
N ILE A 127 -2.49 9.05 9.46
CA ILE A 127 -1.89 10.39 9.52
C ILE A 127 -2.62 11.23 10.57
N ASP A 128 -1.86 11.71 11.56
CA ASP A 128 -2.38 12.72 12.47
C ASP A 128 -2.39 14.10 11.81
N HIS A 129 -3.59 14.52 11.39
CA HIS A 129 -3.85 15.82 10.79
C HIS A 129 -3.84 16.98 11.82
N SER A 130 -3.67 16.70 13.12
CA SER A 130 -3.74 17.69 14.20
C SER A 130 -2.39 18.31 14.62
N GLY A 131 -1.25 17.78 14.14
CA GLY A 131 0.10 18.15 14.59
C GLY A 131 1.01 18.88 13.59
N THR A 132 2.25 19.18 14.00
CA THR A 132 3.36 19.68 13.15
C THR A 132 4.24 18.52 12.65
N PRO A 133 4.51 18.37 11.34
CA PRO A 133 5.26 17.25 10.76
C PRO A 133 6.59 16.90 11.45
N PRO A 134 7.02 15.62 11.44
CA PRO A 134 6.35 14.48 10.78
C PRO A 134 5.25 13.89 11.69
N ASN A 135 3.99 13.97 11.23
CA ASN A 135 2.82 13.39 11.92
C ASN A 135 2.30 12.13 11.20
N GLU A 136 3.13 11.55 10.36
CA GLU A 136 2.76 10.36 9.60
C GLU A 136 2.89 9.17 10.56
N GLY A 137 1.88 8.29 10.64
CA GLY A 137 1.90 7.01 11.37
C GLY A 137 2.88 5.99 10.79
N ALA A 138 4.05 6.49 10.39
CA ALA A 138 5.16 5.75 9.87
C ALA A 138 6.17 5.49 10.99
N TYR A 139 6.67 4.26 11.01
CA TYR A 139 7.51 3.72 12.08
C TYR A 139 8.83 3.22 11.51
N THR A 140 9.88 3.17 12.33
CA THR A 140 10.99 2.25 12.05
C THR A 140 10.51 0.82 12.17
N TRP A 141 11.13 -0.11 11.47
CA TRP A 141 10.66 -1.51 11.43
C TRP A 141 10.56 -2.13 12.83
N THR A 142 11.57 -1.91 13.67
CA THR A 142 11.57 -2.40 15.06
C THR A 142 10.39 -1.84 15.86
N ASN A 143 10.08 -0.55 15.69
CA ASN A 143 8.95 0.07 16.38
C ASN A 143 7.61 -0.41 15.82
N ALA A 144 7.50 -0.60 14.50
CA ALA A 144 6.31 -1.15 13.85
C ALA A 144 5.98 -2.54 14.39
N LYS A 145 6.99 -3.42 14.42
CA LYS A 145 6.87 -4.78 14.95
C LYS A 145 6.42 -4.78 16.40
N SER A 146 7.12 -4.01 17.24
CA SER A 146 6.79 -3.87 18.67
C SER A 146 5.38 -3.30 18.89
N SER A 147 4.95 -2.35 18.04
CA SER A 147 3.63 -1.72 18.19
C SER A 147 2.51 -2.70 17.89
N CYS A 148 2.62 -3.52 16.84
CA CYS A 148 1.64 -4.59 16.61
C CYS A 148 1.68 -5.66 17.70
N GLU A 149 2.86 -6.11 18.14
CA GLU A 149 3.00 -7.18 19.16
C GLU A 149 2.46 -6.78 20.55
N ASN A 150 2.39 -5.48 20.86
CA ASN A 150 1.84 -4.97 22.11
C ASN A 150 0.42 -4.39 21.94
N LEU A 151 -0.18 -4.48 20.76
CA LEU A 151 -1.49 -3.90 20.46
C LEU A 151 -2.60 -4.69 21.15
N ILE A 152 -3.42 -4.01 21.94
CA ILE A 152 -4.70 -4.52 22.45
C ILE A 152 -5.81 -3.81 21.69
N PHE A 153 -6.47 -4.51 20.78
CA PHE A 153 -7.44 -3.93 19.85
C PHE A 153 -8.53 -4.93 19.50
N ALA A 154 -9.78 -4.46 19.39
CA ALA A 154 -10.96 -5.28 19.08
C ALA A 154 -11.19 -6.45 20.06
N GLY A 155 -10.66 -6.36 21.28
CA GLY A 155 -10.72 -7.41 22.31
C GLY A 155 -9.64 -8.48 22.21
N TYR A 156 -8.62 -8.29 21.36
CA TYR A 156 -7.51 -9.22 21.15
C TYR A 156 -6.15 -8.59 21.45
N ASP A 157 -5.17 -9.42 21.81
CA ASP A 157 -3.78 -9.05 22.17
C ASP A 157 -2.71 -9.86 21.42
N ASP A 158 -3.11 -10.62 20.39
CA ASP A 158 -2.25 -11.47 19.54
C ASP A 158 -2.00 -10.87 18.14
N TRP A 159 -2.10 -9.54 18.05
CA TRP A 159 -1.77 -8.79 16.83
C TRP A 159 -0.28 -8.86 16.53
N ARG A 160 0.06 -8.85 15.23
CA ARG A 160 1.44 -8.87 14.76
C ARG A 160 1.57 -8.11 13.45
N LEU A 161 2.82 -7.80 13.12
CA LEU A 161 3.15 -7.30 11.80
C LEU A 161 2.97 -8.43 10.75
N PRO A 162 2.32 -8.17 9.61
CA PRO A 162 2.03 -9.18 8.59
C PRO A 162 3.30 -9.64 7.86
N THR A 163 3.33 -10.85 7.34
CA THR A 163 4.38 -11.29 6.40
C THR A 163 4.18 -10.64 5.03
N SER A 164 5.17 -10.75 4.13
CA SER A 164 5.01 -10.23 2.76
C SER A 164 3.92 -10.98 2.01
N HIS A 165 3.78 -12.29 2.22
CA HIS A 165 2.64 -13.06 1.71
C HIS A 165 1.31 -12.45 2.15
N GLU A 166 1.16 -12.17 3.46
CA GLU A 166 -0.09 -11.66 4.00
C GLU A 166 -0.45 -10.29 3.47
N LEU A 167 0.49 -9.35 3.44
CA LEU A 167 0.24 -8.04 2.84
C LEU A 167 -0.08 -8.16 1.34
N PHE A 168 0.54 -9.12 0.65
CA PHE A 168 0.25 -9.38 -0.74
C PHE A 168 -1.19 -9.89 -0.97
N SER A 169 -1.79 -10.72 -0.09
CA SER A 169 -3.22 -11.13 -0.27
C SER A 169 -4.22 -9.99 -0.25
N ILE A 170 -3.84 -8.83 0.30
CA ILE A 170 -4.71 -7.66 0.35
C ILE A 170 -4.35 -6.62 -0.71
N THR A 171 -3.30 -6.87 -1.52
CA THR A 171 -3.00 -6.04 -2.67
C THR A 171 -4.00 -6.32 -3.80
N TYR A 172 -4.61 -5.27 -4.33
CA TYR A 172 -5.64 -5.36 -5.37
C TYR A 172 -5.17 -4.72 -6.68
N PHE A 173 -4.98 -5.53 -7.73
CA PHE A 173 -4.52 -5.06 -9.03
C PHE A 173 -5.65 -4.75 -10.03
N GLY A 174 -6.91 -5.00 -9.65
CA GLY A 174 -8.08 -4.63 -10.44
C GLY A 174 -8.33 -3.12 -10.53
N ASN A 175 -7.67 -2.30 -9.71
CA ASN A 175 -7.70 -0.85 -9.82
C ASN A 175 -6.80 -0.41 -10.98
N THR A 176 -7.41 -0.06 -12.12
CA THR A 176 -6.67 0.32 -13.33
C THR A 176 -6.40 1.82 -13.45
N GLU A 177 -6.90 2.64 -12.51
CA GLU A 177 -6.68 4.08 -12.51
C GLU A 177 -5.35 4.44 -11.82
N SER A 178 -4.57 5.34 -12.43
CA SER A 178 -3.23 5.74 -11.93
C SER A 178 -3.24 6.53 -10.61
N ASN A 179 -4.40 6.70 -9.99
CA ASN A 179 -4.62 7.47 -8.77
C ASN A 179 -5.45 6.71 -7.71
N GLU A 180 -5.49 5.39 -7.79
CA GLU A 180 -6.12 4.55 -6.79
C GLU A 180 -5.05 3.71 -6.09
N ALA A 181 -5.22 3.46 -4.79
CA ALA A 181 -4.34 2.52 -4.10
C ALA A 181 -4.57 1.10 -4.66
N ALA A 182 -3.51 0.31 -4.80
CA ALA A 182 -3.57 -1.12 -5.14
C ALA A 182 -4.08 -1.94 -3.94
N ILE A 183 -5.24 -1.60 -3.40
CA ILE A 183 -5.92 -2.25 -2.28
C ILE A 183 -7.43 -1.95 -2.38
N ASN A 184 -8.28 -2.81 -1.82
CA ASN A 184 -9.71 -2.55 -1.80
C ASN A 184 -10.08 -1.46 -0.77
N GLU A 185 -10.20 -0.21 -1.24
CA GLU A 185 -10.47 0.97 -0.39
C GLU A 185 -11.84 0.95 0.31
N THR A 186 -12.77 0.07 -0.09
CA THR A 186 -14.03 -0.14 0.66
C THR A 186 -13.75 -0.78 2.02
N PHE A 187 -12.78 -1.68 2.09
CA PHE A 187 -12.40 -2.39 3.31
C PHE A 187 -11.20 -1.77 4.00
N PHE A 188 -10.28 -1.18 3.24
CA PHE A 188 -9.05 -0.56 3.74
C PHE A 188 -8.97 0.91 3.28
N PRO A 189 -9.87 1.78 3.78
CA PRO A 189 -10.02 3.13 3.28
C PRO A 189 -8.78 3.98 3.57
N ASN A 190 -8.54 4.96 2.70
CA ASN A 190 -7.46 5.95 2.84
C ASN A 190 -6.07 5.35 3.14
N THR A 191 -5.82 4.15 2.59
CA THR A 191 -4.51 3.52 2.63
C THR A 191 -3.52 4.41 1.89
N ILE A 192 -2.59 5.01 2.62
CA ILE A 192 -1.60 5.92 2.06
C ILE A 192 -0.64 5.15 1.17
N TYR A 193 -0.60 5.48 -0.13
CA TYR A 193 0.22 4.78 -1.12
C TYR A 193 1.21 5.71 -1.86
N LYS A 194 0.96 7.01 -1.84
CA LYS A 194 1.84 8.08 -2.31
C LYS A 194 1.66 9.30 -1.44
N ASP A 195 2.60 10.25 -1.48
CA ASP A 195 2.35 11.59 -0.96
C ASP A 195 1.17 12.25 -1.70
N ILE A 196 -0.01 12.16 -1.11
CA ILE A 196 -1.12 13.04 -1.46
C ILE A 196 -0.89 14.29 -0.62
N GLY A 197 -0.06 15.20 -1.11
CA GLY A 197 0.05 16.48 -0.43
C GLY A 197 -1.33 17.11 -0.34
N GLY A 198 -1.56 17.76 0.79
CA GLY A 198 -2.76 18.56 1.01
C GLY A 198 -2.98 19.59 -0.09
N PHE A 199 -4.06 20.36 0.03
CA PHE A 199 -4.40 21.40 -0.92
C PHE A 199 -3.19 22.30 -1.21
N ALA A 200 -2.69 22.22 -2.45
CA ALA A 200 -1.63 23.09 -2.91
C ALA A 200 -2.10 24.54 -2.80
N ASN A 201 -1.44 25.33 -1.96
CA ASN A 201 -1.69 26.76 -1.81
C ASN A 201 -0.93 27.59 -2.84
N SER A 202 -0.12 26.93 -3.69
CA SER A 202 0.65 27.56 -4.75
C SER A 202 0.85 26.63 -5.95
N LEU A 203 1.15 27.20 -7.11
CA LEU A 203 1.51 26.43 -8.31
C LEU A 203 2.83 25.65 -8.13
N THR A 204 3.71 26.09 -7.23
CA THR A 204 4.93 25.36 -6.84
C THR A 204 4.64 24.16 -5.96
N GLU A 205 3.68 24.26 -5.03
CA GLU A 205 3.20 23.11 -4.27
C GLU A 205 2.46 22.15 -5.20
N LEU A 206 1.60 22.65 -6.09
CA LEU A 206 0.92 21.82 -7.09
C LEU A 206 1.92 21.07 -7.98
N PHE A 207 3.03 21.73 -8.36
CA PHE A 207 4.13 21.10 -9.09
C PHE A 207 4.82 20.03 -8.23
N VAL A 208 5.24 20.33 -7.01
CA VAL A 208 5.88 19.34 -6.12
C VAL A 208 4.99 18.12 -5.87
N LEU A 209 3.67 18.33 -5.73
CA LEU A 209 2.71 17.26 -5.50
C LEU A 209 2.36 16.46 -6.76
N ALA A 210 2.28 17.12 -7.93
CA ALA A 210 2.07 16.45 -9.20
C ALA A 210 3.31 15.67 -9.68
N PHE A 211 4.48 15.97 -9.13
CA PHE A 211 5.75 15.31 -9.45
C PHE A 211 6.36 14.57 -8.24
N SER A 212 5.65 14.44 -7.11
CA SER A 212 6.14 13.65 -5.99
C SER A 212 6.11 12.17 -6.38
N THR A 213 7.28 11.54 -6.37
CA THR A 213 7.46 10.11 -6.62
C THR A 213 7.58 9.31 -5.32
N ASP A 214 7.24 9.91 -4.17
CA ASP A 214 7.44 9.25 -2.89
C ASP A 214 6.32 8.22 -2.64
N ILE A 215 6.58 7.02 -3.15
CA ILE A 215 5.74 5.84 -2.96
C ILE A 215 5.83 5.42 -1.49
N LYS A 216 4.68 5.28 -0.86
CA LYS A 216 4.60 4.93 0.56
C LYS A 216 4.56 3.43 0.74
N LYS A 217 5.21 2.97 1.79
CA LYS A 217 5.53 1.56 2.03
C LYS A 217 4.97 1.08 3.36
N TYR A 218 4.57 -0.19 3.40
CA TYR A 218 4.06 -0.88 4.58
C TYR A 218 5.05 -1.95 5.01
N TRP A 219 5.36 -1.96 6.31
CA TRP A 219 6.30 -2.94 6.85
C TRP A 219 5.73 -4.34 6.87
N THR A 220 6.58 -5.31 6.56
CA THR A 220 6.30 -6.73 6.76
C THR A 220 7.21 -7.29 7.86
N SER A 221 6.81 -8.38 8.52
CA SER A 221 7.61 -9.10 9.52
C SER A 221 8.65 -10.02 8.89
N SER A 222 8.65 -10.15 7.57
CA SER A 222 9.51 -11.06 6.84
C SER A 222 10.96 -10.59 6.87
N LEU A 223 11.81 -11.47 7.37
CA LEU A 223 13.23 -11.21 7.56
C LEU A 223 13.97 -11.27 6.22
N ILE A 224 15.09 -10.56 6.17
CA ILE A 224 16.10 -10.68 5.12
C ILE A 224 17.42 -11.18 5.71
N PHE A 225 18.40 -11.48 4.85
CA PHE A 225 19.66 -12.10 5.27
C PHE A 225 20.55 -11.24 6.19
N SER A 226 20.26 -9.94 6.32
CA SER A 226 21.05 -8.97 7.07
C SER A 226 20.21 -8.32 8.18
N SER A 227 20.86 -7.92 9.27
CA SER A 227 20.21 -7.27 10.43
C SER A 227 19.69 -5.87 10.16
N ASP A 228 20.15 -5.23 9.08
CA ASP A 228 19.98 -3.79 8.86
C ASP A 228 18.84 -3.45 7.89
N TYR A 229 18.12 -4.46 7.39
CA TYR A 229 17.01 -4.24 6.46
C TYR A 229 15.78 -5.05 6.84
N ALA A 230 14.65 -4.58 6.35
CA ALA A 230 13.37 -5.25 6.44
C ALA A 230 12.60 -5.10 5.13
N ARG A 231 11.63 -6.00 4.93
CA ARG A 231 10.81 -6.01 3.72
C ARG A 231 9.66 -5.05 3.83
N THR A 232 9.28 -4.49 2.69
CA THR A 232 8.08 -3.66 2.56
C THR A 232 7.27 -4.02 1.33
N ILE A 233 5.97 -3.74 1.37
CA ILE A 233 5.09 -3.72 0.20
C ILE A 233 4.51 -2.32 0.08
N ASN A 234 4.38 -1.83 -1.16
CA ASN A 234 3.67 -0.58 -1.41
C ASN A 234 2.33 -0.83 -2.10
N PHE A 235 1.34 0.00 -1.80
CA PHE A 235 0.02 -0.05 -2.46
C PHE A 235 -0.08 0.98 -3.60
N TYR A 236 1.03 1.45 -4.18
CA TYR A 236 0.97 2.23 -5.43
C TYR A 236 0.87 1.31 -6.64
N ASN A 237 1.68 0.25 -6.64
CA ASN A 237 1.69 -0.76 -7.71
C ASN A 237 1.92 -2.19 -7.19
N GLY A 238 1.88 -2.41 -5.87
CA GLY A 238 2.05 -3.72 -5.25
C GLY A 238 3.48 -4.22 -5.17
N VAL A 239 4.49 -3.43 -5.56
CA VAL A 239 5.90 -3.88 -5.53
C VAL A 239 6.37 -4.15 -4.09
N ALA A 240 6.97 -5.33 -3.91
CA ALA A 240 7.68 -5.72 -2.70
C ALA A 240 9.15 -5.29 -2.79
N ASN A 241 9.68 -4.66 -1.75
CA ASN A 241 11.09 -4.29 -1.64
C ASN A 241 11.77 -5.10 -0.55
N SER A 242 12.90 -5.73 -0.89
CA SER A 242 13.69 -6.55 0.03
C SER A 242 14.86 -5.81 0.69
N ASN A 243 15.21 -4.61 0.21
CA ASN A 243 16.42 -3.89 0.62
C ASN A 243 16.12 -2.53 1.28
N THR A 244 15.00 -2.40 2.00
CA THR A 244 14.69 -1.17 2.75
C THR A 244 15.40 -1.18 4.10
N PHE A 245 16.15 -0.14 4.44
CA PHE A 245 16.82 -0.09 5.73
C PHE A 245 15.82 -0.06 6.88
N ASP A 246 16.07 -0.83 7.94
CA ASP A 246 15.14 -1.03 9.06
C ASP A 246 14.89 0.24 9.92
N TYR A 247 15.78 1.23 9.79
CA TYR A 247 15.69 2.55 10.42
C TYR A 247 14.93 3.59 9.57
N GLU A 248 14.53 3.26 8.35
CA GLU A 248 13.62 4.11 7.57
C GLU A 248 12.20 4.09 8.14
N TYR A 249 11.34 4.98 7.66
CA TYR A 249 9.95 5.07 8.11
C TYR A 249 9.00 4.41 7.12
N GLY A 250 8.04 3.63 7.62
CA GLY A 250 7.00 2.97 6.83
C GLY A 250 5.71 2.79 7.64
N PHE A 251 4.57 2.77 6.94
CA PHE A 251 3.25 2.62 7.54
C PHE A 251 3.04 1.22 8.10
N VAL A 252 2.09 1.10 9.02
CA VAL A 252 1.83 -0.13 9.76
C VAL A 252 0.36 -0.48 9.70
N ARG A 253 0.08 -1.73 9.31
CA ARG A 253 -1.23 -2.38 9.41
C ARG A 253 -0.99 -3.73 10.08
N CYS A 254 -1.71 -4.00 11.16
CA CYS A 254 -1.50 -5.23 11.93
C CYS A 254 -2.49 -6.32 11.48
N VAL A 255 -2.06 -7.56 11.65
CA VAL A 255 -2.84 -8.76 11.33
C VAL A 255 -2.83 -9.72 12.50
N ARG A 256 -3.87 -10.56 12.61
CA ARG A 256 -3.95 -11.70 13.52
C ARG A 256 -4.63 -12.88 12.84
N ASN A 257 -4.48 -14.06 13.44
CA ASN A 257 -5.25 -15.24 13.02
C ASN A 257 -6.67 -15.13 13.59
N GLN A 258 -7.68 -15.59 12.84
CA GLN A 258 -9.06 -15.63 13.34
C GLN A 258 -9.28 -16.70 14.42
#